data_AF-A0A3A9H183-F1
#
_entry.id   AF-A0A3A9H183-F1
#
_cell.length_a   1.000
_cell.length_b   1.000
_cell.length_c   1.000
_cell.angle_alpha   90.00
_cell.angle_beta   90.00
_cell.angle_gamma   90.00
#
_symmetry.space_group_name_H-M   'P 1'
#
loop_
_entity.id
_entity.type
_entity.pdbx_description
1 polymer ?
#
loop_
_entity_poly.entity_id
_entity_poly.type
_entity_poly.pdbx_seq_one_letter_code
_entity_poly.pdbx_strand_id
1 'polypeptide(L)'
;MYLEKINSNDLIFSDNIEDDRTNTYLHLYDYDWMDYNLSTRFKTESLGILNVKFSYFGMTTSTMEVEQNLGGNIEKITYEYSTDIFKKYIVKFLKKHISFWGNKYAFNGEEEVIEFFNDVIENGKVVNR
;
A
#
# COMPACT_ATOMS: atom_id res chain seq x y z
N MET A 1 8.39 -13.72 10.18
CA MET A 1 9.45 -13.18 9.31
C MET A 1 8.90 -11.89 8.73
N TYR A 2 9.65 -10.80 8.77
CA TYR A 2 9.21 -9.52 8.22
C TYR A 2 9.34 -9.58 6.70
N LEU A 3 8.40 -8.96 5.97
CA LEU A 3 8.61 -8.68 4.55
C LEU A 3 9.76 -7.70 4.42
N GLU A 4 10.47 -7.76 3.31
CA GLU A 4 11.55 -6.82 3.01
C GLU A 4 10.99 -5.56 2.36
N LYS A 5 11.72 -4.45 2.48
CA LYS A 5 11.40 -3.20 1.77
C LYS A 5 11.53 -3.43 0.26
N ILE A 6 10.74 -2.69 -0.51
CA ILE A 6 10.77 -2.72 -1.98
C ILE A 6 11.12 -1.35 -2.55
N ASN A 7 11.67 -1.33 -3.75
CA ASN A 7 12.01 -0.14 -4.50
C ASN A 7 11.29 -0.19 -5.86
N SER A 8 11.19 0.94 -6.57
CA SER A 8 10.60 0.96 -7.92
C SER A 8 11.27 -0.02 -8.89
N ASN A 9 12.58 -0.24 -8.76
CA ASN A 9 13.33 -1.17 -9.61
C ASN A 9 13.01 -2.65 -9.34
N ASP A 10 12.38 -2.96 -8.21
CA ASP A 10 11.97 -4.33 -7.87
C ASP A 10 10.61 -4.70 -8.48
N LEU A 11 9.88 -3.70 -9.00
CA LEU A 11 8.56 -3.90 -9.58
C LEU A 11 8.65 -4.49 -10.99
N ILE A 12 7.89 -5.57 -11.20
CA ILE A 12 7.74 -6.25 -12.48
C ILE A 12 6.40 -5.86 -13.09
N PHE A 13 6.44 -5.19 -14.24
CA PHE A 13 5.24 -4.87 -15.02
C PHE A 13 5.03 -5.88 -16.16
N SER A 14 3.78 -6.06 -16.58
CA SER A 14 3.41 -6.95 -17.69
C SER A 14 2.19 -6.42 -18.44
N ASP A 15 1.87 -6.99 -19.59
CA ASP A 15 0.71 -6.54 -20.39
C ASP A 15 -0.66 -6.84 -19.74
N ASN A 16 -0.70 -7.53 -18.59
CA ASN A 16 -1.92 -7.68 -17.80
C ASN A 16 -2.26 -6.33 -17.14
N ILE A 17 -3.50 -5.85 -17.30
CA ILE A 17 -3.98 -4.57 -16.74
C ILE A 17 -3.79 -4.44 -15.22
N GLU A 18 -3.76 -5.53 -14.47
CA GLU A 18 -3.51 -5.49 -13.02
C GLU A 18 -2.05 -5.21 -12.68
N ASP A 19 -1.14 -5.50 -13.62
CA ASP A 19 0.32 -5.43 -13.49
C ASP A 19 0.94 -4.53 -14.58
N ASP A 20 0.17 -3.73 -15.32
CA ASP A 20 0.70 -2.89 -16.43
C ASP A 20 1.43 -1.64 -15.92
N ARG A 21 1.12 -1.26 -14.67
CA ARG A 21 1.71 -0.20 -13.87
C ARG A 21 1.32 -0.43 -12.41
N THR A 22 1.84 0.38 -11.49
CA THR A 22 1.29 0.42 -10.13
C THR A 22 -0.11 1.04 -10.16
N ASN A 23 -1.08 0.27 -9.69
CA ASN A 23 -2.47 0.68 -9.59
C ASN A 23 -2.85 0.86 -8.12
N THR A 24 -3.44 2.01 -7.80
CA THR A 24 -3.86 2.35 -6.43
C THR A 24 -5.36 2.58 -6.35
N TYR A 25 -5.98 2.11 -5.27
CA TYR A 25 -7.41 2.26 -5.01
C TYR A 25 -7.60 2.97 -3.68
N LEU A 26 -8.22 4.13 -3.72
CA LEU A 26 -8.52 4.93 -2.54
C LEU A 26 -10.01 4.81 -2.20
N HIS A 27 -10.30 4.44 -0.96
CA HIS A 27 -11.64 4.44 -0.38
C HIS A 27 -11.66 5.39 0.82
N LEU A 28 -12.53 6.40 0.77
CA LEU A 28 -12.76 7.32 1.89
C LEU A 28 -14.26 7.32 2.19
N TYR A 29 -14.64 6.66 3.28
CA TYR A 29 -16.02 6.60 3.73
C TYR A 29 -16.13 7.11 5.16
N ASP A 30 -16.77 8.27 5.34
CA ASP A 30 -16.83 8.98 6.62
C ASP A 30 -17.75 8.32 7.65
N TYR A 31 -18.70 7.51 7.18
CA TYR A 31 -19.55 6.69 8.03
C TYR A 31 -18.79 5.46 8.52
N ASP A 32 -19.32 4.83 9.57
CA ASP A 32 -18.73 3.63 10.18
C ASP A 32 -17.27 3.85 10.63
N TRP A 33 -17.08 4.84 11.52
CA TRP A 33 -15.79 5.10 12.17
C TRP A 33 -14.65 5.51 11.21
N MET A 34 -14.99 6.15 10.09
CA MET A 34 -14.04 6.65 9.09
C MET A 34 -13.29 5.49 8.41
N ASP A 35 -14.03 4.64 7.68
CA ASP A 35 -13.48 3.53 6.90
C ASP A 35 -12.66 4.05 5.72
N TYR A 36 -11.40 4.35 6.00
CA TYR A 36 -10.44 4.91 5.05
C TYR A 36 -9.38 3.88 4.70
N ASN A 37 -9.30 3.54 3.42
CA ASN A 37 -8.38 2.54 2.91
C ASN A 37 -7.62 3.03 1.69
N LEU A 38 -6.33 2.71 1.64
CA LEU A 38 -5.54 2.81 0.42
C LEU A 38 -5.02 1.41 0.08
N SER A 39 -5.36 0.91 -1.10
CA SER A 39 -4.91 -0.40 -1.55
C SER A 39 -4.04 -0.28 -2.78
N THR A 40 -3.08 -1.18 -2.91
CA THR A 40 -2.19 -1.28 -4.07
C THR A 40 -1.79 -2.73 -4.29
N ARG A 41 -1.25 -3.01 -5.45
CA ARG A 41 -0.69 -4.31 -5.79
C ARG A 41 0.75 -4.14 -6.26
N PHE A 42 1.66 -4.92 -5.68
CA PHE A 42 3.05 -5.03 -6.12
C PHE A 42 3.31 -6.41 -6.70
N LYS A 43 4.20 -6.47 -7.68
CA LYS A 43 4.73 -7.72 -8.22
C LYS A 43 6.23 -7.60 -8.25
N THR A 44 6.90 -8.54 -7.61
CA THR A 44 8.36 -8.56 -7.47
C THR A 44 8.86 -9.99 -7.72
N GLU A 45 10.13 -10.13 -8.07
CA GLU A 45 10.73 -11.45 -8.23
C GLU A 45 10.90 -12.16 -6.87
N SER A 46 11.36 -11.42 -5.85
CA SER A 46 11.72 -11.97 -4.54
C SER A 46 10.53 -12.23 -3.63
N LEU A 47 9.52 -11.35 -3.63
CA LEU A 47 8.36 -11.44 -2.75
C LEU A 47 7.10 -11.93 -3.48
N GLY A 48 7.17 -12.14 -4.79
CA GLY A 48 6.03 -12.53 -5.60
C GLY A 48 5.01 -11.41 -5.73
N ILE A 49 3.72 -11.76 -5.68
CA ILE A 49 2.61 -10.81 -5.74
C ILE A 49 2.22 -10.40 -4.32
N LEU A 50 2.12 -9.10 -4.09
CA LEU A 50 1.65 -8.52 -2.83
C LEU A 50 0.39 -7.70 -3.08
N ASN A 51 -0.75 -8.15 -2.59
CA ASN A 51 -1.95 -7.31 -2.49
C ASN A 51 -1.93 -6.61 -1.12
N VAL A 52 -1.74 -5.30 -1.13
CA VAL A 52 -1.53 -4.49 0.07
C VAL A 52 -2.74 -3.60 0.31
N LYS A 53 -3.24 -3.58 1.54
CA LYS A 53 -4.30 -2.68 2.00
C LYS A 53 -3.87 -1.98 3.28
N PHE A 54 -3.71 -0.66 3.22
CA PHE A 54 -3.55 0.20 4.38
C PHE A 54 -4.93 0.65 4.87
N SER A 55 -5.23 0.41 6.13
CA SER A 55 -6.53 0.74 6.74
C SER A 55 -6.33 1.70 7.92
N TYR A 56 -7.10 2.77 7.96
CA TYR A 56 -7.16 3.67 9.10
C TYR A 56 -7.94 3.04 10.26
N PHE A 57 -7.45 3.22 11.49
CA PHE A 57 -8.22 2.91 12.69
C PHE A 57 -8.08 4.04 13.72
N GLY A 58 -9.21 4.46 14.29
CA GLY A 58 -9.41 5.80 14.86
C GLY A 58 -8.86 6.09 16.25
N MET A 59 -7.93 5.29 16.79
CA MET A 59 -7.46 5.47 18.17
C MET A 59 -5.98 5.82 18.29
N THR A 60 -5.07 4.92 17.90
CA THR A 60 -3.62 5.12 18.06
C THR A 60 -2.81 4.36 17.03
N THR A 61 -3.33 3.23 16.58
CA THR A 61 -2.74 2.37 15.56
C THR A 61 -3.65 2.23 14.36
N SER A 62 -3.04 1.95 13.22
CA SER A 62 -3.65 1.58 11.93
C SER A 62 -3.08 0.22 11.50
N THR A 63 -3.68 -0.39 10.47
CA THR A 63 -3.22 -1.69 9.97
C THR A 63 -2.81 -1.65 8.51
N MET A 64 -1.90 -2.57 8.15
CA MET A 64 -1.55 -2.89 6.78
C MET A 64 -1.70 -4.39 6.63
N GLU A 65 -2.64 -4.81 5.80
CA GLU A 65 -2.84 -6.20 5.44
C GLU A 65 -2.11 -6.47 4.12
N VAL A 66 -1.37 -7.56 4.08
CA VAL A 66 -0.66 -8.02 2.89
C VAL A 66 -1.07 -9.47 2.62
N GLU A 67 -1.72 -9.70 1.48
CA GLU A 67 -1.87 -11.04 0.93
C GLU A 67 -0.73 -11.28 -0.06
N GLN A 68 0.22 -12.11 0.34
CA GLN A 68 1.38 -12.50 -0.45
C GLN A 68 1.09 -13.80 -1.20
N ASN A 69 1.33 -13.81 -2.52
CA ASN A 69 1.37 -15.02 -3.32
C ASN A 69 2.79 -15.21 -3.89
N LEU A 70 3.51 -16.18 -3.33
CA LEU A 70 4.87 -16.53 -3.73
C LEU A 70 4.92 -17.98 -4.21
N GLY A 71 5.12 -18.16 -5.52
CA GLY A 71 5.19 -19.50 -6.12
C GLY A 71 3.92 -20.34 -5.91
N GLY A 72 2.74 -19.70 -5.80
CA GLY A 72 1.46 -20.37 -5.56
C GLY A 72 1.11 -20.56 -4.07
N ASN A 73 2.02 -20.25 -3.15
CA ASN A 73 1.73 -20.24 -1.71
C ASN A 73 1.14 -18.88 -1.33
N ILE A 74 -0.07 -18.90 -0.77
CA ILE A 74 -0.78 -17.69 -0.31
C ILE A 74 -0.62 -17.58 1.20
N GLU A 75 -0.11 -16.43 1.65
CA GLU A 75 0.03 -16.07 3.05
C GLU A 75 -0.57 -14.69 3.30
N LYS A 76 -1.23 -14.51 4.46
CA LYS A 76 -1.78 -13.22 4.89
C LYS A 76 -0.97 -12.72 6.06
N ILE A 77 -0.50 -11.48 5.99
CA ILE A 77 0.30 -10.87 7.05
C ILE A 77 -0.36 -9.55 7.42
N THR A 78 -0.62 -9.33 8.70
CA THR A 78 -1.12 -8.05 9.20
C THR A 78 -0.05 -7.35 10.01
N TYR A 79 0.25 -6.13 9.61
CA TYR A 79 1.09 -5.20 10.36
C TYR A 79 0.22 -4.19 11.10
N GLU A 80 0.54 -3.94 12.36
CA GLU A 80 0.05 -2.79 13.12
C GLU A 80 1.14 -1.71 13.16
N TYR A 81 0.75 -0.45 12.93
CA TYR A 81 1.67 0.69 12.95
C TYR A 81 0.96 1.95 13.46
N SER A 82 1.72 3.03 13.73
CA SER A 82 1.16 4.29 14.24
C SER A 82 0.20 4.93 13.23
N THR A 83 -0.98 5.36 13.69
CA THR A 83 -1.92 6.12 12.87
C THR A 83 -1.30 7.42 12.30
N ASP A 84 -0.26 7.96 12.92
CA ASP A 84 0.44 9.15 12.38
C ASP A 84 1.20 8.85 11.09
N ILE A 85 1.69 7.61 10.91
CA ILE A 85 2.26 7.15 9.63
C ILE A 85 1.15 7.13 8.58
N PHE A 86 -0.04 6.61 8.90
CA PHE A 86 -1.19 6.64 7.98
C PHE A 86 -1.51 8.08 7.54
N LYS A 87 -1.67 9.00 8.50
CA LYS A 87 -1.97 10.41 8.24
C LYS A 87 -0.91 11.07 7.37
N LYS A 88 0.38 10.84 7.65
CA LYS A 88 1.51 11.35 6.85
C LYS A 88 1.37 10.95 5.38
N TYR A 89 1.18 9.66 5.11
CA TYR A 89 1.16 9.16 3.73
C TYR A 89 -0.16 9.44 3.00
N ILE A 90 -1.31 9.34 3.66
CA ILE A 90 -2.58 9.65 3.01
C ILE A 90 -2.67 11.13 2.60
N VAL A 91 -2.14 12.04 3.42
CA VAL A 91 -2.06 13.46 3.08
C VAL A 91 -1.07 13.71 1.95
N LYS A 92 0.11 13.06 1.95
CA LYS A 92 1.08 13.13 0.83
C LYS A 92 0.44 12.65 -0.47
N PHE A 93 -0.20 11.48 -0.43
CA PHE A 93 -0.89 10.86 -1.56
C PHE A 93 -1.98 11.77 -2.13
N LEU A 94 -2.89 12.26 -1.29
CA LEU A 94 -3.98 13.14 -1.73
C LEU A 94 -3.47 14.46 -2.32
N LYS A 95 -2.46 15.10 -1.71
CA LYS A 95 -1.87 16.33 -2.25
C LYS A 95 -1.27 16.11 -3.63
N LYS A 96 -0.51 15.03 -3.81
CA LYS A 96 0.10 14.72 -5.11
C LYS A 96 -0.96 14.33 -6.13
N HIS A 97 -1.92 13.50 -5.76
CA HIS A 97 -3.07 13.15 -6.60
C HIS A 97 -3.80 14.38 -7.14
N ILE A 98 -4.14 15.34 -6.26
CA ILE A 98 -4.81 16.60 -6.65
C ILE A 98 -3.91 17.44 -7.57
N SER A 99 -2.60 17.51 -7.29
CA SER A 99 -1.67 18.26 -8.14
C SER A 99 -1.55 17.71 -9.57
N PHE A 100 -1.96 16.46 -9.80
CA PHE A 100 -2.01 15.83 -11.12
C PHE A 100 -3.32 16.08 -11.87
N TRP A 101 -4.33 16.71 -11.26
CA TRP A 101 -5.55 17.06 -11.96
C TRP A 101 -5.27 18.07 -13.08
N GLY A 102 -5.68 17.74 -14.30
CA GLY A 102 -5.41 18.54 -15.50
C GLY A 102 -4.04 18.31 -16.14
N ASN A 103 -3.19 17.42 -15.58
CA ASN A 103 -1.94 17.04 -16.23
C ASN A 103 -2.16 16.10 -17.43
N LYS A 104 -1.16 16.07 -18.33
CA LYS A 104 -1.14 15.19 -19.50
C LYS A 104 -1.13 13.69 -19.12
N TYR A 105 -0.54 13.35 -17.98
CA TYR A 105 -0.38 11.99 -17.51
C TYR A 105 -1.18 11.77 -16.23
N ALA A 106 -1.80 10.61 -16.12
CA ALA A 106 -2.52 10.21 -14.90
C ALA A 106 -1.54 9.96 -13.75
N PHE A 107 -1.98 10.27 -12.54
CA PHE A 107 -1.27 9.91 -11.32
C PHE A 107 -1.35 8.39 -11.08
N ASN A 108 -0.21 7.72 -10.87
CA ASN A 108 -0.12 6.28 -10.59
C ASN A 108 0.16 5.96 -9.12
N GLY A 109 0.60 6.93 -8.31
CA GLY A 109 0.84 6.79 -6.87
C GLY A 109 1.96 5.85 -6.46
N GLU A 110 2.78 5.36 -7.39
CA GLU A 110 3.81 4.35 -7.16
C GLU A 110 4.76 4.72 -6.02
N GLU A 111 5.40 5.90 -6.12
CA GLU A 111 6.34 6.40 -5.13
C GLU A 111 5.67 6.50 -3.74
N GLU A 112 4.44 7.00 -3.68
CA GLU A 112 3.70 7.20 -2.44
C GLU A 112 3.40 5.88 -1.73
N VAL A 113 2.95 4.87 -2.47
CA VAL A 113 2.58 3.58 -1.87
C VAL A 113 3.79 2.71 -1.54
N ILE A 114 4.90 2.83 -2.30
CA ILE A 114 6.17 2.18 -1.96
C ILE A 114 6.73 2.77 -0.66
N GLU A 115 6.79 4.11 -0.55
CA GLU A 115 7.28 4.74 0.67
C GLU A 115 6.39 4.40 1.87
N PHE A 116 5.07 4.38 1.70
CA PHE A 116 4.15 4.01 2.78
C PHE A 116 4.37 2.56 3.21
N PHE A 117 4.45 1.63 2.26
CA PHE A 117 4.76 0.23 2.54
C PHE A 117 6.07 0.10 3.32
N ASN A 118 7.15 0.72 2.84
CA ASN A 118 8.47 0.63 3.46
C ASN A 118 8.53 1.23 4.87
N ASP A 119 7.83 2.34 5.12
CA ASP A 119 7.75 2.97 6.45
C ASP A 119 7.00 2.04 7.42
N VAL A 120 5.93 1.36 6.97
CA VAL A 120 5.24 0.34 7.77
C VAL A 120 6.13 -0.89 8.01
N ILE A 121 6.90 -1.36 7.02
CA ILE A 121 7.83 -2.48 7.21
C ILE A 121 8.92 -2.14 8.25
N GLU A 122 9.38 -0.88 8.29
CA GLU A 122 10.42 -0.43 9.21
C GLU A 122 9.90 -0.16 10.63
N ASN A 123 8.73 0.47 10.74
CA ASN A 123 8.23 1.03 11.99
C ASN A 123 6.97 0.33 12.53
N GLY A 124 6.42 -0.63 11.78
CA GLY A 124 5.30 -1.47 12.20
C GLY A 124 5.75 -2.76 12.88
N LYS A 125 4.77 -3.51 13.38
CA LYS A 125 4.97 -4.85 13.97
C LYS A 125 3.96 -5.83 13.38
N VAL A 126 4.39 -7.07 13.17
CA VAL A 126 3.48 -8.14 12.73
C VAL A 126 2.57 -8.54 13.90
N VAL A 127 1.26 -8.55 13.68
CA VAL A 127 0.25 -8.90 14.69
C VAL A 127 -0.57 -10.15 14.31
N ASN A 128 -0.60 -10.53 13.03
CA ASN A 128 -1.26 -11.75 12.56
C ASN A 128 -0.55 -12.34 11.34
N ARG A 129 -0.56 -13.67 11.22
CA ARG A 129 -0.01 -14.44 10.10
C ARG A 129 -0.62 -15.84 10.00
#